data_AF-A0A540WA72-F1
#
_entry.id   AF-A0A540WA72-F1
#
_cell.length_a   1.000
_cell.length_b   1.000
_cell.length_c   1.000
_cell.angle_alpha   90.00
_cell.angle_beta   90.00
_cell.angle_gamma   90.00
#
_symmetry.space_group_name_H-M   'P 1'
#
loop_
_entity.id
_entity.type
_entity.pdbx_description
1 polymer ?
#
loop_
_entity_poly.entity_id
_entity_poly.type
_entity_poly.pdbx_seq_one_letter_code
_entity_poly.pdbx_strand_id
1 'polypeptide(L)'
;MISKLIDGRGTMTKGDTISADGHQAVWITDTSADGSTSTILVSVDSGPYVLQEKKGTTTLTLSAFNSPVTITEPPADQVVDAPGAGQLPGI
;
A
#
# COMPACT_ATOMS: atom_id res chain seq x y z
N MET A 1 -15.35 5.63 -6.41
CA MET A 1 -15.59 4.99 -5.10
C MET A 1 -14.43 5.24 -4.12
N ILE A 2 -13.92 6.48 -4.00
CA ILE A 2 -12.78 6.79 -3.10
C ILE A 2 -13.27 7.40 -1.77
N SER A 3 -14.47 7.99 -1.74
CA SER A 3 -15.01 8.67 -0.56
C SER A 3 -15.41 7.74 0.61
N LYS A 4 -15.63 6.44 0.36
CA LYS A 4 -16.03 5.50 1.41
C LYS A 4 -14.87 5.00 2.27
N LEU A 5 -13.62 5.22 1.86
CA LEU A 5 -12.43 4.82 2.62
C LEU A 5 -12.10 5.80 3.75
N ILE A 6 -12.65 7.03 3.73
CA ILE A 6 -12.37 8.06 4.73
C ILE A 6 -13.64 8.44 5.52
N ASP A 7 -14.84 8.28 4.95
CA ASP A 7 -16.10 8.72 5.58
C ASP A 7 -16.96 7.58 6.18
N GLY A 8 -16.30 6.49 6.60
CA GLY A 8 -16.92 5.31 7.21
C GLY A 8 -16.73 5.19 8.72
N ARG A 9 -16.39 6.28 9.43
CA ARG A 9 -16.26 6.44 10.90
C ARG A 9 -15.88 5.17 11.69
N GLY A 10 -14.84 4.49 11.23
CA GLY A 10 -14.07 3.62 12.12
C GLY A 10 -13.32 4.45 13.16
N THR A 11 -12.96 3.83 14.28
CA THR A 11 -12.05 4.46 15.24
C THR A 11 -10.62 4.24 14.77
N MET A 12 -9.91 5.34 14.49
CA MET A 12 -8.46 5.29 14.25
C MET A 12 -7.70 5.48 15.56
N THR A 13 -6.81 4.55 15.88
CA THR A 13 -5.97 4.61 17.08
C THR A 13 -4.51 4.69 16.67
N LYS A 14 -3.80 5.68 17.19
CA LYS A 14 -2.34 5.79 17.06
C LYS A 14 -1.67 4.92 18.13
N GLY A 15 -0.77 4.04 17.70
CA GLY A 15 0.06 3.23 18.58
C GLY A 15 1.38 3.91 18.96
N ASP A 16 2.29 3.11 19.52
CA ASP A 16 3.62 3.58 19.89
C ASP A 16 4.50 3.85 18.67
N THR A 17 5.47 4.75 18.86
CA THR A 17 6.52 4.98 17.86
C THR A 17 7.54 3.85 17.94
N ILE A 18 7.85 3.25 16.79
CA ILE A 18 8.79 2.14 16.64
C ILE A 18 9.87 2.50 15.63
N SER A 19 10.95 1.72 15.60
CA SER A 19 11.91 1.73 14.51
C SER A 19 11.54 0.64 13.51
N ALA A 20 11.36 0.99 12.23
CA ALA A 20 11.07 0.08 11.14
C ALA A 20 11.93 0.43 9.93
N ASP A 21 12.72 -0.52 9.43
CA ASP A 21 13.61 -0.34 8.27
C ASP A 21 14.53 0.89 8.35
N GLY A 22 14.99 1.22 9.56
CA GLY A 22 15.86 2.38 9.82
C GLY A 22 15.12 3.72 9.94
N HIS A 23 13.79 3.71 9.84
CA HIS A 23 12.91 4.86 10.02
C HIS A 23 12.17 4.80 11.35
N GLN A 24 11.97 5.95 11.98
CA GLN A 24 10.93 6.06 13.01
C GLN A 24 9.57 6.01 12.33
N ALA A 25 8.67 5.19 12.87
CA ALA A 25 7.35 4.99 12.33
C ALA A 25 6.32 4.75 13.43
N VAL A 26 5.04 4.94 13.11
CA VAL A 26 3.93 4.72 14.03
C VAL A 26 2.84 3.86 13.40
N TRP A 27 2.32 2.94 14.18
CA TRP A 27 1.14 2.17 13.79
C TRP A 27 -0.13 3.00 13.94
N ILE A 28 -0.98 2.93 12.94
CA ILE A 28 -2.35 3.43 12.97
C ILE A 28 -3.26 2.22 12.76
N THR A 29 -4.11 1.95 13.74
CA THR A 29 -5.12 0.89 13.65
C THR A 29 -6.45 1.54 13.30
N ASP A 30 -7.04 1.15 12.18
CA ASP A 30 -8.41 1.50 11.81
C ASP A 30 -9.32 0.31 12.15
N THR A 31 -10.44 0.60 12.82
CA THR A 31 -11.46 -0.38 13.18
C THR A 31 -12.76 0.04 12.53
N SER A 32 -13.19 -0.71 11.51
CA SER A 32 -14.45 -0.48 10.81
C SER A 32 -15.66 -0.73 11.71
N ALA A 33 -16.82 -0.21 11.31
CA ALA A 33 -18.06 -0.35 12.06
C ALA A 33 -18.52 -1.81 12.27
N ASP A 34 -18.05 -2.75 11.43
CA ASP A 34 -18.29 -4.19 11.55
C ASP A 34 -17.29 -4.91 12.48
N GLY A 35 -16.37 -4.16 13.11
CA GLY A 35 -15.33 -4.68 13.99
C GLY A 35 -14.08 -5.21 13.26
N SER A 36 -14.05 -5.17 11.93
CA SER A 36 -12.84 -5.52 11.18
C SER A 36 -11.75 -4.49 11.38
N THR A 37 -10.51 -4.95 11.55
CA THR A 37 -9.35 -4.09 11.80
C THR A 37 -8.37 -4.13 10.64
N SER A 38 -7.84 -2.97 10.26
CA SER A 38 -6.64 -2.84 9.42
C SER A 38 -5.59 -2.03 10.18
N THR A 39 -4.32 -2.25 9.85
CA THR A 39 -3.21 -1.50 10.44
C THR A 39 -2.30 -0.94 9.36
N ILE A 40 -1.87 0.30 9.56
CA ILE A 40 -0.99 1.03 8.66
C ILE A 40 0.21 1.51 9.46
N LEU A 41 1.43 1.24 8.99
CA LEU A 41 2.66 1.76 9.55
C LEU A 41 3.07 2.99 8.75
N VAL A 42 3.20 4.14 9.41
CA VAL A 42 3.52 5.42 8.76
C VAL A 42 4.85 5.95 9.29
N SER A 43 5.75 6.31 8.38
CA SER A 43 7.01 6.99 8.71
C SER A 43 6.76 8.36 9.35
N VAL A 44 7.55 8.70 10.37
CA VAL A 44 7.49 10.02 11.05
C VAL A 44 8.67 10.92 10.70
N ASP A 45 9.75 10.39 10.11
CA ASP A 45 11.01 11.12 9.93
C ASP A 45 11.30 11.55 8.48
N SER A 46 10.71 10.88 7.49
CA SER A 46 11.06 11.03 6.07
C SER A 46 9.93 11.60 5.21
N GLY A 47 8.94 12.25 5.83
CA GLY A 47 7.64 12.55 5.21
C GLY A 47 6.66 11.40 5.48
N PRO A 48 5.33 11.65 5.51
CA PRO A 48 4.36 10.63 5.91
C PRO A 48 4.19 9.58 4.81
N TYR A 49 5.15 8.66 4.70
CA TYR A 49 5.09 7.50 3.84
C TYR A 49 4.46 6.33 4.58
N VAL A 50 3.53 5.64 3.92
CA VAL A 50 3.05 4.35 4.39
C VAL A 50 4.14 3.33 4.11
N LEU A 51 4.74 2.75 5.16
CA LEU A 51 5.77 1.72 5.06
C LEU A 51 5.16 0.33 4.95
N GLN A 52 4.03 0.12 5.62
CA GLN A 52 3.36 -1.17 5.65
C GLN A 52 1.84 -1.01 5.83
N GLU A 53 1.06 -1.87 5.19
CA GLU A 53 -0.36 -2.06 5.45
C GLU A 53 -0.64 -3.54 5.71
N LYS A 54 -1.47 -3.83 6.72
CA LYS A 54 -1.96 -5.18 7.01
C LYS A 54 -3.48 -5.16 7.08
N LYS A 55 -4.11 -6.04 6.31
CA LYS A 55 -5.56 -6.25 6.30
C LYS A 55 -5.86 -7.74 6.25
N GLY A 56 -6.40 -8.29 7.33
CA GLY A 56 -6.58 -9.74 7.48
C GLY A 56 -5.24 -10.47 7.35
N THR A 57 -5.15 -11.41 6.40
CA THR A 57 -3.91 -12.17 6.10
C THR A 57 -3.02 -11.48 5.06
N THR A 58 -3.48 -10.38 4.44
CA THR A 58 -2.71 -9.67 3.42
C THR A 58 -1.80 -8.63 4.05
N THR A 59 -0.53 -8.64 3.65
CA THR A 59 0.46 -7.65 4.04
C THR A 59 1.06 -7.02 2.79
N LEU A 60 1.04 -5.69 2.73
CA LEU A 60 1.71 -4.88 1.72
C LEU A 60 2.85 -4.11 2.40
N THR A 61 4.05 -4.20 1.84
CA THR A 61 5.21 -3.41 2.30
C THR A 61 5.65 -2.50 1.16
N LEU A 62 5.94 -1.24 1.47
CA LEU A 62 6.33 -0.21 0.53
C LEU A 62 7.69 0.35 0.95
N SER A 63 8.60 0.50 -0.01
CA SER A 63 9.97 0.95 0.22
C SER A 63 10.54 1.65 -1.01
N ALA A 64 11.79 2.11 -0.93
CA ALA A 64 12.51 2.78 -2.03
C ALA A 64 11.74 3.97 -2.63
N PHE A 65 11.05 4.75 -1.80
CA PHE A 65 10.29 5.92 -2.23
C PHE A 65 11.17 6.89 -3.01
N ASN A 66 10.61 7.44 -4.10
CA ASN A 66 11.30 8.37 -5.01
C ASN A 66 12.56 7.81 -5.68
N SER A 67 12.84 6.52 -5.57
CA SER A 67 13.94 5.90 -6.29
C SER A 67 13.53 5.67 -7.75
N PRO A 68 14.37 6.06 -8.73
CA PRO A 68 14.08 5.81 -10.13
C PRO A 68 14.02 4.30 -10.39
N VAL A 69 13.02 3.86 -11.15
CA VAL A 69 12.88 2.47 -11.59
C VAL A 69 13.20 2.42 -13.08
N THR A 70 14.20 1.62 -13.44
CA THR A 70 14.49 1.32 -14.85
C THR A 70 13.62 0.15 -15.28
N ILE A 71 12.74 0.37 -16.26
CA ILE A 71 11.94 -0.68 -16.87
C ILE A 71 12.68 -1.15 -18.13
N THR A 72 13.15 -2.38 -18.12
CA THR A 72 13.74 -3.03 -19.30
C THR A 72 12.70 -3.95 -19.92
N GLU A 73 12.47 -3.82 -21.22
CA GLU A 73 11.62 -4.75 -21.96
C GLU A 73 12.19 -6.17 -21.86
N PRO A 74 11.36 -7.19 -21.63
CA PRO A 74 11.82 -8.58 -21.72
C PRO A 74 12.37 -8.86 -23.12
N PRO A 75 13.34 -9.79 -23.27
CA PRO A 75 13.81 -10.23 -24.58
C PRO A 75 12.65 -10.66 -25.48
N ALA A 76 12.70 -10.28 -26.77
CA ALA A 76 11.59 -10.50 -27.71
C ALA A 76 11.22 -11.98 -27.91
N ASP A 77 12.15 -12.91 -27.66
CA ASP A 77 11.94 -14.36 -27.67
C ASP A 77 11.26 -14.90 -26.40
N GLN A 78 11.07 -14.05 -25.38
CA GLN A 78 10.39 -14.35 -24.12
C GLN A 78 9.04 -13.63 -23.98
N VAL A 79 8.61 -12.91 -25.02
CA VAL A 79 7.31 -12.23 -25.07
C VAL A 79 6.41 -12.97 -26.05
N VAL A 80 5.21 -13.35 -25.58
CA VAL A 80 4.12 -13.76 -26.47
C VAL A 80 3.25 -12.55 -26.69
N ASP A 81 3.28 -11.99 -27.90
CA ASP A 81 2.30 -10.99 -28.33
C ASP A 81 0.93 -11.67 -28.37
N ALA A 82 0.17 -11.56 -27.28
CA ALA A 82 -1.22 -11.99 -27.26
C ALA A 82 -2.04 -10.94 -28.05
N PRO A 83 -2.62 -11.28 -29.22
CA PRO A 83 -3.50 -10.36 -29.92
C PRO A 83 -4.75 -10.12 -29.04
N GLY A 84 -4.77 -8.97 -28.34
CA GLY A 84 -5.87 -8.58 -27.45
C GLY A 84 -5.45 -7.92 -26.13
N ALA A 85 -4.18 -8.02 -25.71
CA ALA A 85 -3.73 -7.45 -24.43
C ALA A 85 -3.69 -5.91 -24.38
N GLY A 86 -3.86 -5.23 -25.53
CA GLY A 86 -3.89 -3.78 -25.64
C GLY A 86 -5.29 -3.15 -25.59
N GLN A 87 -6.36 -3.95 -25.52
CA GLN A 87 -7.72 -3.43 -25.45
C GLN A 87 -8.41 -4.02 -24.23
N LEU A 88 -8.35 -3.31 -23.10
CA LEU A 88 -9.37 -3.49 -22.07
C LEU A 88 -10.69 -3.00 -22.68
N PRO A 89 -11.68 -3.87 -22.97
CA PRO A 89 -13.03 -3.38 -23.14
C PRO A 89 -13.46 -2.85 -21.78
N GLY A 90 -14.21 -1.74 -21.77
CA GLY A 90 -14.89 -1.31 -20.56
C GLY A 90 -15.68 -2.48 -19.96
N ILE A 91 -15.68 -2.51 -18.62
CA ILE A 91 -16.30 -3.44 -17.66
C ILE A 91 -15.48 -4.67 -17.24
#